data_AF-A0A819STM5-F1
#
_entry.id   AF-A0A819STM5-F1
#
_cell.length_a   1.000
_cell.length_b   1.000
_cell.length_c   1.000
_cell.angle_alpha   90.00
_cell.angle_beta   90.00
_cell.angle_gamma   90.00
#
_symmetry.space_group_name_H-M   'P 1'
#
loop_
_entity.id
_entity.type
_entity.pdbx_description
1 polymer ?
#
loop_
_entity_poly.entity_id
_entity_poly.type
_entity_poly.pdbx_seq_one_letter_code
_entity_poly.pdbx_strand_id
1 'polypeptide(L)'
;ERRQEDVWGDRPCDTDPCPNRTLEHIVIFHARDYKPQPRWRELNAVDPNATYIGFHTTTSQAAVGIAHSEFRPSSSGMLGSGAYFARSVEDTIGKANSYGAWIIAEIRMGKVFEINKKQIYPRFNNPHYNANLHHFVQSGGWHKEYDTCYLNHEMDRKDEFCIKNPQEQIIKWVIVIERQNDAKVSQYGLDTEFDSTKCGCI
;
A
#
# COMPACT_ATOMS: atom_id res chain seq x y z
N GLU A 1 -31.72 22.27 12.65
CA GLU A 1 -31.83 20.90 12.09
C GLU A 1 -31.00 19.95 12.93
N ARG A 2 -31.49 18.74 13.20
CA ARG A 2 -30.81 17.74 14.03
C ARG A 2 -29.80 16.97 13.17
N ARG A 3 -28.58 16.86 13.69
CA ARG A 3 -27.51 15.98 13.20
C ARG A 3 -28.06 14.55 13.09
N GLN A 4 -27.83 13.87 11.96
CA GLN A 4 -27.93 12.40 11.91
C GLN A 4 -26.55 11.86 12.29
N GLU A 5 -26.51 10.99 13.30
CA GLU A 5 -25.26 10.58 13.96
C GLU A 5 -24.48 9.51 13.16
N ASP A 6 -25.03 9.02 12.05
CA ASP A 6 -24.56 7.80 11.36
C ASP A 6 -24.11 8.00 9.89
N VAL A 7 -23.89 9.22 9.41
CA VAL A 7 -23.39 9.45 8.03
C VAL A 7 -22.13 10.30 8.05
N TRP A 8 -20.98 9.67 7.78
CA TRP A 8 -19.75 10.39 7.53
C TRP A 8 -19.67 10.77 6.04
N GLY A 9 -20.11 11.99 5.72
CA GLY A 9 -19.92 12.62 4.41
C GLY A 9 -21.17 12.66 3.55
N ASP A 10 -21.97 13.72 3.66
CA ASP A 10 -23.20 13.91 2.86
C ASP A 10 -22.95 14.25 1.38
N ARG A 11 -21.70 14.20 0.90
CA ARG A 11 -21.35 14.48 -0.50
C ARG A 11 -20.25 13.53 -1.00
N PRO A 12 -20.42 12.90 -2.18
CA PRO A 12 -19.36 12.14 -2.82
C PRO A 12 -18.15 13.04 -3.11
N CYS A 13 -16.94 12.48 -3.03
CA CYS A 13 -15.75 13.18 -3.50
C CYS A 13 -15.59 12.95 -5.00
N ASP A 14 -15.93 13.95 -5.80
CA ASP A 14 -15.89 13.86 -7.27
C ASP A 14 -14.60 14.46 -7.88
N THR A 15 -13.59 14.78 -7.06
CA THR A 15 -12.34 15.39 -7.55
C THR A 15 -11.39 14.31 -8.07
N ASP A 16 -10.96 14.43 -9.33
CA ASP A 16 -10.04 13.48 -9.97
C ASP A 16 -8.84 14.21 -10.63
N PRO A 17 -7.59 14.04 -10.16
CA PRO A 17 -7.21 13.23 -9.00
C PRO A 17 -7.57 13.90 -7.67
N CYS A 18 -8.02 13.11 -6.69
CA CYS A 18 -8.37 13.61 -5.37
C CYS A 18 -7.12 14.11 -4.61
N PRO A 19 -7.07 15.38 -4.16
CA PRO A 19 -5.91 15.91 -3.44
C PRO A 19 -5.88 15.52 -1.96
N ASN A 20 -6.99 14.99 -1.41
CA ASN A 20 -7.06 14.62 -0.01
C ASN A 20 -6.49 13.22 0.22
N ARG A 21 -5.35 13.19 0.91
CA ARG A 21 -4.54 11.99 1.12
C ARG A 21 -4.69 11.40 2.53
N THR A 22 -5.70 11.81 3.30
CA THR A 22 -5.94 11.20 4.61
C THR A 22 -6.55 9.80 4.45
N LEU A 23 -6.14 8.86 5.31
CA LEU A 23 -6.66 7.49 5.26
C LEU A 23 -8.19 7.45 5.36
N GLU A 24 -8.76 8.24 6.26
CA GLU A 24 -10.20 8.29 6.50
C GLU A 24 -10.95 8.74 5.24
N HIS A 25 -10.44 9.75 4.53
CA HIS A 25 -11.04 10.22 3.29
C HIS A 25 -10.94 9.17 2.18
N ILE A 26 -9.76 8.57 2.01
CA ILE A 26 -9.55 7.56 0.97
C ILE A 26 -10.43 6.34 1.21
N VAL A 27 -10.54 5.86 2.45
CA VAL A 27 -11.37 4.70 2.79
C VAL A 27 -12.84 4.98 2.52
N ILE A 28 -13.34 6.15 2.90
CA ILE A 28 -14.78 6.48 2.77
C ILE A 28 -15.16 6.72 1.31
N PHE A 29 -14.35 7.46 0.55
CA PHE A 29 -14.75 7.94 -0.78
C PHE A 29 -14.06 7.24 -1.94
N HIS A 30 -12.90 6.61 -1.72
CA HIS A 30 -12.02 6.14 -2.80
C HIS A 30 -11.42 4.74 -2.58
N ALA A 31 -12.01 3.91 -1.72
CA ALA A 31 -11.43 2.61 -1.36
C ALA A 31 -11.19 1.66 -2.56
N ARG A 32 -11.89 1.88 -3.70
CA ARG A 32 -11.81 1.04 -4.89
C ARG A 32 -11.16 1.69 -6.10
N ASP A 33 -11.12 3.01 -6.16
CA ASP A 33 -10.81 3.77 -7.37
C ASP A 33 -9.80 4.90 -7.14
N TYR A 34 -9.18 4.95 -5.96
CA TYR A 34 -8.13 5.93 -5.67
C TYR A 34 -7.02 5.87 -6.71
N LYS A 35 -6.92 6.96 -7.48
CA LYS A 35 -5.92 7.12 -8.52
C LYS A 35 -4.51 7.23 -7.93
N PRO A 36 -3.46 6.93 -8.70
CA PRO A 36 -2.10 7.09 -8.22
C PRO A 36 -1.87 8.52 -7.73
N GLN A 37 -1.55 8.68 -6.44
CA GLN A 37 -1.03 9.93 -5.90
C GLN A 37 0.30 10.30 -6.61
N PRO A 38 0.78 11.55 -6.56
CA PRO A 38 2.08 11.93 -7.14
C PRO A 38 3.21 10.98 -6.74
N ARG A 39 4.23 10.85 -7.60
CA ARG A 39 5.39 10.00 -7.26
C ARG A 39 6.06 10.52 -6.01
N TRP A 40 6.70 9.63 -5.24
CA TRP A 40 7.35 10.03 -4.00
C TRP A 40 8.34 11.19 -4.22
N ARG A 41 9.12 11.15 -5.31
CA ARG A 41 10.06 12.21 -5.66
C ARG A 41 9.40 13.58 -5.83
N GLU A 42 8.20 13.63 -6.43
CA GLU A 42 7.44 14.87 -6.63
C GLU A 42 6.90 15.39 -5.30
N LEU A 43 6.35 14.49 -4.48
CA LEU A 43 5.83 14.81 -3.16
C LEU A 43 6.93 15.34 -2.21
N ASN A 44 8.05 14.61 -2.14
CA ASN A 44 9.18 14.93 -1.28
C ASN A 44 9.89 16.22 -1.68
N ALA A 45 9.79 16.63 -2.96
CA ALA A 45 10.30 17.92 -3.42
C ALA A 45 9.47 19.11 -2.90
N VAL A 46 8.18 18.88 -2.61
CA VAL A 46 7.27 19.90 -2.06
C VAL A 46 7.34 19.91 -0.54
N ASP A 47 7.27 18.74 0.09
CA ASP A 47 7.34 18.58 1.54
C ASP A 47 8.19 17.35 1.92
N PRO A 48 9.44 17.55 2.39
CA PRO A 48 10.32 16.47 2.83
C PRO A 48 9.82 15.71 4.07
N ASN A 49 8.84 16.24 4.81
CA ASN A 49 8.25 15.58 5.98
C ASN A 49 6.94 14.87 5.64
N ALA A 50 6.51 14.90 4.38
CA ALA A 50 5.24 14.33 3.98
C ALA A 50 5.22 12.80 4.17
N THR A 51 4.03 12.29 4.45
CA THR A 51 3.77 10.85 4.50
C THR A 51 3.23 10.35 3.16
N TYR A 52 3.31 9.04 2.95
CA TYR A 52 2.91 8.39 1.70
C TYR A 52 1.84 7.35 1.95
N ILE A 53 0.83 7.31 1.08
CA ILE A 53 -0.23 6.30 1.17
C ILE A 53 0.17 5.06 0.37
N GLY A 54 0.29 3.92 1.05
CA GLY A 54 0.55 2.63 0.43
C GLY A 54 -0.70 1.78 0.37
N PHE A 55 -0.89 1.09 -0.75
CA PHE A 55 -1.96 0.12 -0.94
C PHE A 55 -1.40 -1.30 -0.99
N HIS A 56 -1.97 -2.22 -0.21
CA HIS A 56 -1.57 -3.62 -0.16
C HIS A 56 -2.79 -4.53 -0.25
N THR A 57 -2.93 -5.29 -1.33
CA THR A 57 -3.98 -6.32 -1.44
C THR A 57 -3.51 -7.66 -0.93
N THR A 58 -4.38 -8.32 -0.18
CA THR A 58 -4.13 -9.65 0.36
C THR A 58 -5.44 -10.40 0.54
N THR A 59 -5.38 -11.65 0.99
CA THR A 59 -6.58 -12.39 1.38
C THR A 59 -7.13 -11.84 2.70
N SER A 60 -8.44 -11.93 2.94
CA SER A 60 -9.05 -11.51 4.20
C SER A 60 -8.43 -12.18 5.42
N GLN A 61 -8.12 -13.48 5.32
CA GLN A 61 -7.44 -14.22 6.39
C GLN A 61 -6.05 -13.63 6.70
N ALA A 62 -5.28 -13.27 5.66
CA ALA A 62 -3.96 -12.66 5.86
C ALA A 62 -4.08 -11.23 6.42
N ALA A 63 -5.06 -10.45 5.99
CA ALA A 63 -5.33 -9.12 6.55
C ALA A 63 -5.68 -9.20 8.04
N VAL A 64 -6.56 -10.12 8.44
CA VAL A 64 -6.87 -10.39 9.85
C VAL A 64 -5.62 -10.84 10.60
N GLY A 65 -4.81 -11.72 10.02
CA GLY A 65 -3.52 -12.12 10.59
C GLY A 65 -2.56 -10.94 10.83
N ILE A 66 -2.51 -9.97 9.92
CA ILE A 66 -1.76 -8.73 10.07
C ILE A 66 -2.34 -7.90 11.24
N ALA A 67 -3.67 -7.80 11.36
CA ALA A 67 -4.30 -7.09 12.47
C ALA A 67 -3.95 -7.68 13.84
N HIS A 68 -3.73 -8.99 13.93
CA HIS A 68 -3.33 -9.64 15.18
C HIS A 68 -1.83 -9.59 15.47
N SER A 69 -0.98 -9.46 14.44
CA SER A 69 0.47 -9.72 14.57
C SER A 69 1.39 -8.62 14.04
N GLU A 70 0.81 -7.51 13.57
CA GLU A 70 1.45 -6.43 12.80
C GLU A 70 1.92 -6.84 11.40
N PHE A 71 2.27 -5.85 10.58
CA PHE A 71 2.89 -6.08 9.27
C PHE A 71 4.26 -6.75 9.44
N ARG A 72 4.42 -7.97 8.94
CA ARG A 72 5.72 -8.66 8.95
C ARG A 72 6.40 -8.50 7.59
N PRO A 73 7.69 -8.10 7.54
CA PRO A 73 8.40 -8.00 6.28
C PRO A 73 8.55 -9.39 5.65
N SER A 74 8.36 -9.46 4.34
CA SER A 74 8.71 -10.66 3.57
C SER A 74 10.23 -10.86 3.60
N SER A 75 10.67 -12.12 3.63
CA SER A 75 12.09 -12.47 3.53
C SER A 75 12.66 -12.32 2.12
N SER A 76 11.81 -12.12 1.10
CA SER A 76 12.23 -11.98 -0.30
C SER A 76 11.19 -11.24 -1.16
N GLY A 77 11.62 -10.79 -2.34
CA GLY A 77 10.76 -10.19 -3.36
C GLY A 77 11.58 -9.48 -4.44
N MET A 78 10.91 -8.89 -5.42
CA MET A 78 11.56 -8.20 -6.55
C MET A 78 12.45 -7.04 -6.10
N LEU A 79 12.07 -6.38 -5.01
CA LEU A 79 12.77 -5.25 -4.40
C LEU A 79 13.56 -5.67 -3.14
N GLY A 80 13.77 -6.97 -2.92
CA GLY A 80 14.39 -7.49 -1.70
C GLY A 80 13.39 -7.78 -0.59
N SER A 81 13.89 -8.03 0.62
CA SER A 81 13.04 -8.24 1.81
C SER A 81 12.38 -6.94 2.26
N GLY A 82 11.20 -7.04 2.86
CA GLY A 82 10.41 -5.88 3.31
C GLY A 82 8.91 -6.04 3.08
N ALA A 83 8.15 -4.97 3.33
CA ALA A 83 6.71 -4.90 3.09
C ALA A 83 6.40 -4.11 1.81
N TYR A 84 5.56 -4.67 0.95
CA TYR A 84 5.30 -4.15 -0.40
C TYR A 84 3.98 -3.42 -0.48
N PHE A 85 4.01 -2.27 -1.13
CA PHE A 85 2.85 -1.42 -1.36
C PHE A 85 2.84 -0.91 -2.80
N ALA A 86 1.65 -0.65 -3.34
CA ALA A 86 1.47 0.07 -4.59
C ALA A 86 1.09 1.53 -4.33
N ARG A 87 1.21 2.35 -5.37
CA ARG A 87 0.80 3.77 -5.37
C ARG A 87 -0.71 4.00 -5.55
N SER A 88 -1.43 2.97 -6.00
CA SER A 88 -2.86 3.06 -6.29
C SER A 88 -3.57 1.74 -5.99
N VAL A 89 -4.89 1.80 -5.77
CA VAL A 89 -5.72 0.61 -5.59
C VAL A 89 -5.75 -0.23 -6.88
N GLU A 90 -5.92 0.40 -8.05
CA GLU A 90 -6.05 -0.28 -9.34
C GLU A 90 -4.86 -1.20 -9.69
N ASP A 91 -3.65 -0.90 -9.21
CA ASP A 91 -2.48 -1.74 -9.45
C ASP A 91 -2.33 -2.92 -8.49
N THR A 92 -3.04 -2.88 -7.37
CA THR A 92 -3.12 -4.03 -6.46
C THR A 92 -4.14 -5.06 -6.96
N ILE A 93 -5.17 -4.61 -7.70
CA ILE A 93 -6.18 -5.47 -8.33
C ILE A 93 -5.56 -6.31 -9.46
N GLY A 94 -5.61 -7.64 -9.31
CA GLY A 94 -5.21 -8.58 -10.37
C GLY A 94 -3.79 -9.16 -10.22
N LYS A 95 -3.07 -8.82 -9.14
CA LYS A 95 -1.86 -9.55 -8.74
C LYS A 95 -2.29 -10.90 -8.15
N ALA A 96 -1.93 -11.98 -8.82
CA ALA A 96 -2.48 -13.33 -8.64
C ALA A 96 -2.62 -13.77 -7.17
N ASN A 97 -3.79 -14.34 -6.83
CA ASN A 97 -4.13 -15.03 -5.57
C ASN A 97 -4.31 -14.17 -4.30
N SER A 98 -4.36 -12.84 -4.42
CA SER A 98 -4.53 -11.93 -3.28
C SER A 98 -5.82 -11.10 -3.41
N TYR A 99 -6.97 -11.77 -3.37
CA TYR A 99 -8.29 -11.14 -3.44
C TYR A 99 -9.02 -11.35 -2.11
N GLY A 100 -9.73 -10.33 -1.62
CA GLY A 100 -10.47 -10.42 -0.36
C GLY A 100 -10.40 -9.15 0.48
N ALA A 101 -9.20 -8.58 0.58
CA ALA A 101 -8.92 -7.45 1.47
C ALA A 101 -7.91 -6.45 0.87
N TRP A 102 -8.03 -5.21 1.32
CA TRP A 102 -7.14 -4.11 0.99
C TRP A 102 -6.64 -3.50 2.30
N ILE A 103 -5.35 -3.25 2.38
CA ILE A 103 -4.76 -2.47 3.47
C ILE A 103 -4.30 -1.15 2.89
N ILE A 104 -4.76 -0.05 3.49
CA ILE A 104 -4.37 1.31 3.15
C ILE A 104 -3.55 1.84 4.32
N ALA A 105 -2.28 2.15 4.07
CA ALA A 105 -1.31 2.51 5.11
C ALA A 105 -0.74 3.89 4.88
N GLU A 106 -0.61 4.68 5.95
CA GLU A 106 0.16 5.92 5.96
C GLU A 106 1.59 5.63 6.39
N ILE A 107 2.56 6.00 5.56
CA ILE A 107 3.94 5.51 5.62
C ILE A 107 4.93 6.68 5.65
N ARG A 108 5.92 6.57 6.54
CA ARG A 108 7.16 7.37 6.48
C ARG A 108 8.13 6.69 5.52
N MET A 109 8.36 7.31 4.38
CA MET A 109 9.20 6.73 3.33
C MET A 109 10.70 6.78 3.68
N GLY A 110 11.12 7.70 4.54
CA GLY A 110 12.51 7.86 4.95
C GLY A 110 13.43 8.17 3.76
N LYS A 111 14.66 7.66 3.80
CA LYS A 111 15.59 7.78 2.68
C LYS A 111 15.25 6.74 1.60
N VAL A 112 14.91 7.23 0.41
CA VAL A 112 14.38 6.38 -0.68
C VAL A 112 15.42 6.06 -1.75
N PHE A 113 15.58 4.77 -2.05
CA PHE A 113 16.33 4.27 -3.19
C PHE A 113 15.40 4.09 -4.39
N GLU A 114 15.50 4.98 -5.37
CA GLU A 114 14.61 5.03 -6.52
C GLU A 114 15.23 4.31 -7.73
N ILE A 115 14.46 3.42 -8.37
CA ILE A 115 14.88 2.65 -9.55
C ILE A 115 13.79 2.61 -10.60
N ASN A 116 14.15 2.37 -11.86
CA ASN A 116 13.18 2.13 -12.92
C ASN A 116 13.05 0.63 -13.20
N LYS A 117 11.83 0.16 -13.43
CA LYS A 117 11.53 -1.25 -13.72
C LYS A 117 12.36 -1.83 -14.87
N LYS A 118 12.54 -1.06 -15.94
CA LYS A 118 13.36 -1.49 -17.09
C LYS A 118 14.82 -1.77 -16.72
N GLN A 119 15.32 -1.24 -15.60
CA GLN A 119 16.70 -1.49 -15.17
C GLN A 119 16.86 -2.84 -14.44
N ILE A 120 15.78 -3.38 -13.87
CA ILE A 120 15.84 -4.60 -13.06
C ILE A 120 15.01 -5.77 -13.61
N TYR A 121 14.23 -5.57 -14.67
CA TYR A 121 13.39 -6.63 -15.25
C TYR A 121 14.10 -7.34 -16.42
N PRO A 122 14.47 -8.63 -16.29
CA PRO A 122 15.19 -9.36 -17.33
C PRO A 122 14.24 -9.82 -18.44
N ARG A 123 13.90 -8.92 -19.38
CA ARG A 123 13.21 -9.29 -20.63
C ARG A 123 14.23 -9.57 -21.74
N PHE A 124 13.88 -10.48 -22.63
CA PHE A 124 14.63 -10.69 -23.88
C PHE A 124 14.77 -9.35 -24.61
N ASN A 125 16.01 -9.00 -25.00
CA ASN A 125 16.37 -7.73 -25.64
C ASN A 125 16.06 -6.44 -24.84
N ASN A 126 16.08 -6.47 -23.50
CA ASN A 126 16.03 -5.24 -22.72
C ASN A 126 17.43 -4.58 -22.64
N PRO A 127 17.72 -3.51 -23.41
CA PRO A 127 19.04 -2.88 -23.41
C PRO A 127 19.34 -2.11 -22.11
N HIS A 128 18.33 -1.88 -21.27
CA HIS A 128 18.46 -1.16 -20.01
C HIS A 128 18.67 -2.09 -18.81
N TYR A 129 18.55 -3.40 -18.99
CA TYR A 129 18.70 -4.36 -17.91
C TYR A 129 20.11 -4.33 -17.33
N ASN A 130 20.20 -4.15 -16.02
CA ASN A 130 21.44 -4.15 -15.27
C ASN A 130 21.40 -5.29 -14.25
N ALA A 131 22.12 -6.38 -14.55
CA ALA A 131 22.16 -7.57 -13.70
C ALA A 131 22.73 -7.28 -12.31
N ASN A 132 23.72 -6.40 -12.19
CA ASN A 132 24.30 -6.02 -10.90
C ASN A 132 23.31 -5.22 -10.06
N LEU A 133 22.57 -4.30 -10.67
CA LEU A 133 21.52 -3.54 -9.98
C LEU A 133 20.36 -4.46 -9.57
N HIS A 134 19.92 -5.37 -10.46
CA HIS A 134 18.90 -6.34 -10.12
C HIS A 134 19.32 -7.19 -8.92
N HIS A 135 20.54 -7.74 -8.92
CA HIS A 135 21.06 -8.51 -7.79
C HIS A 135 21.17 -7.67 -6.52
N PHE A 136 21.67 -6.44 -6.60
CA PHE A 136 21.76 -5.51 -5.47
C PHE A 136 20.38 -5.24 -4.85
N VAL A 137 19.36 -5.00 -5.68
CA VAL A 137 17.99 -4.73 -5.24
C VAL A 137 17.37 -5.99 -4.62
N GLN A 138 17.43 -7.12 -5.34
CA GLN A 138 16.81 -8.37 -4.90
C GLN A 138 17.46 -8.96 -3.64
N SER A 139 18.75 -8.73 -3.43
CA SER A 139 19.46 -9.13 -2.20
C SER A 139 19.23 -8.19 -1.02
N GLY A 140 18.46 -7.10 -1.19
CA GLY A 140 18.24 -6.10 -0.14
C GLY A 140 19.48 -5.23 0.14
N GLY A 141 20.40 -5.11 -0.82
CA GLY A 141 21.64 -4.34 -0.66
C GLY A 141 21.40 -2.86 -0.31
N TRP A 142 20.25 -2.31 -0.71
CA TRP A 142 19.82 -0.94 -0.38
C TRP A 142 19.53 -0.75 1.12
N HIS A 143 19.26 -1.81 1.90
CA HIS A 143 18.97 -1.71 3.35
C HIS A 143 20.08 -1.06 4.18
N LYS A 144 21.32 -1.02 3.67
CA LYS A 144 22.46 -0.41 4.37
C LYS A 144 22.32 1.11 4.51
N GLU A 145 21.63 1.75 3.56
CA GLU A 145 21.61 3.20 3.43
C GLU A 145 20.22 3.81 3.26
N TYR A 146 19.22 2.98 2.95
CA TYR A 146 17.89 3.42 2.56
C TYR A 146 16.82 2.67 3.36
N ASP A 147 15.69 3.33 3.57
CA ASP A 147 14.53 2.84 4.32
C ASP A 147 13.45 2.29 3.38
N THR A 148 13.43 2.77 2.13
CA THR A 148 12.46 2.33 1.12
C THR A 148 13.13 2.17 -0.24
N CYS A 149 12.80 1.09 -0.96
CA CYS A 149 13.08 0.96 -2.38
C CYS A 149 11.82 1.30 -3.20
N TYR A 150 11.90 2.26 -4.10
CA TYR A 150 10.79 2.73 -4.93
C TYR A 150 11.02 2.38 -6.40
N LEU A 151 10.07 1.68 -7.00
CA LEU A 151 10.11 1.20 -8.37
C LEU A 151 9.19 2.04 -9.26
N ASN A 152 9.80 2.82 -10.15
CA ASN A 152 9.09 3.51 -11.22
C ASN A 152 8.77 2.55 -12.36
N HIS A 153 7.50 2.45 -12.71
CA HIS A 153 7.02 1.75 -13.89
C HIS A 153 6.72 2.74 -15.02
N GLU A 154 6.90 2.29 -16.26
CA GLU A 154 6.47 3.03 -17.47
C GLU A 154 4.96 3.26 -17.54
N MET A 155 4.16 2.41 -16.88
CA MET A 155 2.72 2.59 -16.74
C MET A 155 2.51 3.24 -15.39
N ASP A 156 2.05 4.49 -15.38
CA ASP A 156 1.96 5.33 -14.19
C ASP A 156 1.32 4.61 -13.00
N ARG A 157 0.21 3.92 -13.23
CA ARG A 157 -0.49 3.17 -12.18
C ARG A 157 0.31 2.06 -11.50
N LYS A 158 1.37 1.54 -12.13
CA LYS A 158 2.08 0.31 -11.73
C LYS A 158 3.35 0.50 -10.89
N ASP A 159 3.48 1.66 -10.27
CA ASP A 159 4.58 1.92 -9.35
C ASP A 159 4.39 1.10 -8.07
N GLU A 160 5.47 0.48 -7.61
CA GLU A 160 5.53 -0.32 -6.39
C GLU A 160 6.66 0.20 -5.49
N PHE A 161 6.53 0.01 -4.19
CA PHE A 161 7.60 0.29 -3.26
C PHE A 161 7.66 -0.73 -2.14
N CYS A 162 8.87 -0.98 -1.67
CA CYS A 162 9.17 -1.90 -0.58
C CYS A 162 9.79 -1.13 0.58
N ILE A 163 9.13 -1.15 1.73
CA ILE A 163 9.65 -0.56 2.97
C ILE A 163 10.40 -1.61 3.77
N LYS A 164 11.53 -1.21 4.35
CA LYS A 164 12.45 -2.10 5.07
C LYS A 164 11.86 -2.54 6.41
N ASN A 165 11.31 -1.62 7.18
CA ASN A 165 10.85 -1.86 8.54
C ASN A 165 9.40 -1.36 8.74
N PRO A 166 8.39 -2.19 8.44
CA PRO A 166 6.99 -1.77 8.53
C PRO A 166 6.59 -1.34 9.95
N GLN A 167 7.17 -1.92 11.00
CA GLN A 167 6.89 -1.56 12.40
C GLN A 167 7.31 -0.12 12.74
N GLU A 168 8.34 0.41 12.07
CA GLU A 168 8.83 1.78 12.31
C GLU A 168 8.26 2.78 11.29
N GLN A 169 8.02 2.32 10.07
CA GLN A 169 7.66 3.18 8.94
C GLN A 169 6.15 3.36 8.79
N ILE A 170 5.32 2.39 9.18
CA ILE A 170 3.85 2.54 9.11
C ILE A 170 3.38 3.34 10.33
N ILE A 171 2.73 4.48 10.09
CA ILE A 171 2.18 5.35 11.14
C ILE A 171 0.82 4.83 11.60
N LYS A 172 -0.05 4.55 10.64
CA LYS A 172 -1.39 3.99 10.84
C LYS A 172 -1.83 3.30 9.56
N TRP A 173 -2.75 2.36 9.69
CA TRP A 173 -3.30 1.63 8.56
C TRP A 173 -4.75 1.24 8.84
N VAL A 174 -5.50 1.00 7.76
CA VAL A 174 -6.90 0.54 7.79
C VAL A 174 -7.02 -0.69 6.91
N ILE A 175 -7.77 -1.70 7.38
CA ILE A 175 -8.18 -2.85 6.59
C ILE A 175 -9.58 -2.59 6.04
N VAL A 176 -9.74 -2.83 4.74
CA VAL A 176 -11.04 -2.87 4.07
C VAL A 176 -11.28 -4.31 3.65
N ILE A 177 -12.34 -4.93 4.17
CA ILE A 177 -12.84 -6.25 3.73
C ILE A 177 -14.30 -6.08 3.38
N GLU A 178 -14.66 -6.47 2.16
CA GLU A 178 -16.04 -6.34 1.70
C GLU A 178 -16.74 -7.67 1.79
N ARG A 179 -17.98 -7.68 2.29
CA ARG A 179 -18.79 -8.89 2.47
C ARG A 179 -18.92 -9.74 1.22
N GLN A 180 -18.97 -9.10 0.06
CA GLN A 180 -19.02 -9.76 -1.25
C GLN A 180 -17.75 -10.55 -1.58
N ASN A 181 -16.62 -10.23 -0.96
CA ASN A 181 -15.33 -10.86 -1.20
C ASN A 181 -14.99 -11.93 -0.15
N ASP A 182 -15.62 -11.91 1.03
CA ASP A 182 -15.49 -12.97 2.03
C ASP A 182 -16.76 -13.12 2.89
N ALA A 183 -17.44 -14.25 2.76
CA ALA A 183 -18.63 -14.56 3.56
C ALA A 183 -18.34 -14.67 5.06
N LYS A 184 -17.07 -14.78 5.47
CA LYS A 184 -16.62 -14.89 6.87
C LYS A 184 -16.37 -13.54 7.54
N VAL A 185 -16.64 -12.40 6.89
CA VAL A 185 -16.51 -11.06 7.51
C VAL A 185 -17.12 -10.99 8.91
N SER A 186 -18.30 -11.61 9.10
CA SER A 186 -18.94 -11.66 10.42
C SER A 186 -18.19 -12.52 11.46
N GLN A 187 -17.48 -13.55 11.02
CA GLN A 187 -16.64 -14.39 11.89
C GLN A 187 -15.38 -13.65 12.35
N TYR A 188 -14.94 -12.63 11.59
CA TYR A 188 -13.83 -11.76 11.97
C TYR A 188 -14.24 -10.66 12.95
N GLY A 189 -15.54 -10.54 13.29
CA GLY A 189 -16.04 -9.45 14.11
C GLY A 189 -15.93 -8.10 13.41
N LEU A 190 -16.08 -8.07 12.07
CA LEU A 190 -16.00 -6.87 11.23
C LEU A 190 -17.38 -6.52 10.65
N ASP A 191 -18.44 -6.70 11.45
CA ASP A 191 -19.82 -6.48 11.02
C ASP A 191 -20.23 -5.00 11.06
N THR A 192 -19.43 -4.14 11.69
CA THR A 192 -19.63 -2.69 11.79
C THR A 192 -18.44 -1.92 11.24
N GLU A 193 -18.71 -0.77 10.62
CA GLU A 193 -17.68 0.13 10.11
C GLU A 193 -16.83 0.66 11.29
N PHE A 194 -15.50 0.67 11.11
CA PHE A 194 -14.54 1.21 12.09
C PHE A 194 -14.48 0.51 13.47
N ASP A 195 -14.81 -0.78 13.55
CA ASP A 195 -14.51 -1.55 14.77
C ASP A 195 -13.02 -1.46 15.09
N SER A 196 -12.69 -0.92 16.27
CA SER A 196 -11.31 -0.80 16.75
C SER A 196 -10.82 -2.19 17.11
N THR A 197 -10.39 -2.97 16.13
CA THR A 197 -10.07 -4.35 16.38
C THR A 197 -8.69 -4.46 17.04
N LYS A 198 -8.69 -4.45 18.38
CA LYS A 198 -8.15 -5.65 19.05
C LYS A 198 -9.06 -6.79 18.59
N CYS A 199 -8.77 -7.40 17.43
CA CYS A 199 -9.56 -8.51 16.90
C CYS A 199 -9.66 -9.56 18.02
N GLY A 200 -10.85 -9.71 18.61
CA GLY A 200 -11.08 -10.53 19.80
C GLY A 200 -11.32 -12.00 19.47
N CYS A 201 -10.73 -12.50 18.37
CA CYS A 201 -10.89 -13.88 17.95
C CYS A 201 -9.84 -14.75 18.68
N ILE A 202 -10.32 -15.55 19.64
CA ILE A 202 -9.60 -16.64 20.30
C ILE A 202 -9.70 -17.89 19.42
#